data_AF-A0A351HVQ4-F1
#
_entry.id   AF-A0A351HVQ4-F1
#
_cell.length_a   1.000
_cell.length_b   1.000
_cell.length_c   1.000
_cell.angle_alpha   90.00
_cell.angle_beta   90.00
_cell.angle_gamma   90.00
#
_symmetry.space_group_name_H-M   'P 1'
#
loop_
_entity.id
_entity.type
_entity.pdbx_description
1 polymer ?
#
loop_
_entity_poly.entity_id
_entity_poly.type
_entity_poly.pdbx_seq_one_letter_code
_entity_poly.pdbx_strand_id
1 'polypeptide(L)'
;MKKYYFIAVGGALGALLRFELKNSPTLFQFSDPIINLALTILFINLFGCLILGSLNAVFSKTERISTDLKLGLTAGLVGAFTTYSTFCKESLNILDAGYLRFFCTYVAASI
;
A
#
# COMPACT_ATOMS: atom_id res chain seq x y z
N MET A 1 -6.34 23.16 11.60
CA MET A 1 -7.23 23.01 10.43
C MET A 1 -6.46 22.65 9.15
N LYS A 2 -5.45 23.43 8.72
CA LYS A 2 -4.67 23.20 7.49
C LYS A 2 -4.16 21.75 7.31
N LYS A 3 -3.54 21.16 8.34
CA LYS A 3 -3.10 19.75 8.36
C LYS A 3 -4.16 18.73 7.89
N TYR A 4 -5.43 18.91 8.26
CA TYR A 4 -6.49 17.96 7.92
C TYR A 4 -6.81 17.99 6.42
N TYR A 5 -6.72 19.15 5.78
CA TYR A 5 -6.89 19.25 4.33
C TYR A 5 -5.78 18.52 3.57
N PHE A 6 -4.52 18.66 4.00
CA PHE A 6 -3.40 17.93 3.41
C PHE A 6 -3.55 16.41 3.56
N ILE A 7 -3.94 15.95 4.76
CA ILE A 7 -4.20 14.52 5.02
C ILE A 7 -5.38 14.03 4.16
N ALA A 8 -6.47 14.78 4.06
CA ALA A 8 -7.65 14.39 3.29
C ALA A 8 -7.35 14.29 1.79
N VAL A 9 -6.66 15.28 1.21
CA VAL A 9 -6.28 15.26 -0.20
C VAL A 9 -5.30 14.13 -0.48
N GLY A 10 -4.26 13.98 0.35
CA GLY A 10 -3.32 12.87 0.24
C GLY A 10 -4.05 11.53 0.34
N GLY A 11 -4.91 11.37 1.33
CA GLY A 11 -5.69 10.15 1.56
C GLY A 11 -6.60 9.79 0.39
N ALA A 12 -7.30 10.76 -0.18
CA ALA A 12 -8.12 10.56 -1.37
C ALA A 12 -7.27 10.07 -2.56
N LEU A 13 -6.14 10.74 -2.83
CA LEU A 13 -5.23 10.35 -3.91
C LEU A 13 -4.65 8.95 -3.69
N GLY A 14 -4.19 8.64 -2.47
CA GLY A 14 -3.65 7.32 -2.13
C GLY A 14 -4.68 6.20 -2.29
N ALA A 15 -5.91 6.43 -1.80
CA ALA A 15 -7.00 5.47 -1.94
C ALA A 15 -7.40 5.23 -3.40
N LEU A 16 -7.47 6.28 -4.22
CA LEU A 16 -7.77 6.18 -5.65
C LEU A 16 -6.68 5.42 -6.39
N LEU A 17 -5.40 5.74 -6.16
CA LEU A 17 -4.27 5.02 -6.77
C LEU A 17 -4.30 3.53 -6.41
N ARG A 18 -4.55 3.20 -5.14
CA ARG A 18 -4.69 1.80 -4.70
C ARG A 18 -5.86 1.11 -5.41
N PHE A 19 -7.00 1.79 -5.55
CA PHE A 19 -8.18 1.25 -6.23
C PHE A 19 -7.90 0.96 -7.70
N GLU A 20 -7.27 1.88 -8.42
CA GLU A 20 -6.90 1.69 -9.84
C GLU A 20 -5.91 0.54 -10.01
N LEU A 21 -4.87 0.45 -9.17
CA LEU A 21 -3.93 -0.68 -9.24
C LEU A 21 -4.62 -2.01 -8.95
N LYS A 22 -5.53 -2.06 -7.97
CA LYS A 22 -6.29 -3.28 -7.66
C LYS A 22 -7.17 -3.73 -8.83
N ASN A 23 -7.73 -2.79 -9.59
CA ASN A 23 -8.62 -3.11 -10.71
C ASN A 23 -7.88 -3.30 -12.04
N SER A 24 -6.57 -3.03 -12.08
CA SER A 24 -5.79 -3.17 -13.30
C SER A 24 -5.59 -4.64 -13.66
N PRO A 25 -6.17 -5.15 -14.77
CA PRO A 25 -6.08 -6.56 -15.15
C PRO A 25 -4.70 -6.95 -15.68
N THR A 26 -3.78 -5.99 -15.83
CA THR A 26 -2.50 -6.18 -16.52
C THR A 26 -1.30 -6.30 -15.59
N LEU A 27 -1.41 -5.98 -14.30
CA LEU A 27 -0.28 -5.99 -13.36
C LEU A 27 0.29 -7.39 -13.15
N PHE A 28 -0.58 -8.38 -12.96
CA PHE A 28 -0.22 -9.79 -12.83
C PHE A 28 -1.23 -10.61 -13.62
N GLN A 29 -0.74 -11.56 -14.42
CA GLN A 29 -1.54 -12.35 -15.36
C GLN A 29 -1.38 -13.85 -15.11
N PHE A 30 -1.48 -14.27 -13.85
CA PHE A 30 -1.59 -15.69 -13.50
C PHE A 30 -3.02 -16.18 -13.75
N SER A 31 -3.20 -17.48 -13.96
CA SER A 31 -4.52 -18.10 -14.18
C SER A 31 -5.45 -17.97 -12.97
N ASP A 32 -4.89 -17.79 -11.77
CA ASP A 32 -5.65 -17.73 -10.53
C ASP A 32 -5.85 -16.27 -10.05
N PRO A 33 -7.10 -15.79 -9.96
CA PRO A 33 -7.40 -14.43 -9.51
C PRO A 33 -6.98 -14.16 -8.06
N ILE A 34 -6.96 -15.17 -7.18
CA ILE A 34 -6.54 -15.03 -5.78
C ILE A 34 -5.05 -14.66 -5.73
N ILE A 35 -4.23 -15.35 -6.53
CA ILE A 35 -2.78 -15.09 -6.62
C ILE A 35 -2.52 -13.69 -7.20
N ASN A 36 -3.23 -13.31 -8.26
CA ASN A 36 -3.08 -11.99 -8.88
C ASN A 36 -3.39 -10.86 -7.88
N LEU A 37 -4.48 -10.99 -7.13
CA LEU A 37 -4.87 -9.98 -6.16
C LEU A 37 -3.88 -9.91 -4.99
N ALA A 38 -3.43 -11.05 -4.46
CA ALA A 38 -2.42 -11.11 -3.41
C ALA A 38 -1.12 -10.41 -3.83
N LEU A 39 -0.60 -10.72 -5.01
CA LEU A 39 0.62 -10.08 -5.54
C LEU A 39 0.44 -8.58 -5.78
N THR A 40 -0.75 -8.15 -6.20
CA THR A 40 -1.09 -6.73 -6.35
C THR A 40 -1.02 -6.00 -5.01
N ILE A 41 -1.59 -6.58 -3.95
CA ILE A 41 -1.54 -6.01 -2.59
C ILE A 41 -0.11 -6.02 -2.03
N LEU A 42 0.66 -7.09 -2.27
CA LEU A 42 2.07 -7.15 -1.90
C LEU A 42 2.86 -6.00 -2.54
N PHE A 43 2.69 -5.82 -3.86
CA PHE A 43 3.34 -4.74 -4.60
C PHE A 43 2.98 -3.36 -4.05
N ILE A 44 1.69 -3.10 -3.83
CA ILE A 44 1.20 -1.84 -3.26
C ILE A 44 1.85 -1.57 -1.90
N ASN A 45 1.89 -2.55 -1.00
CA ASN A 45 2.45 -2.38 0.33
C ASN A 45 3.98 -2.18 0.30
N LEU A 46 4.72 -3.01 -0.45
CA LEU A 46 6.18 -2.89 -0.55
C LEU A 46 6.61 -1.58 -1.22
N PHE A 47 5.92 -1.19 -2.30
CA PHE A 47 6.19 0.08 -2.97
C PHE A 47 5.85 1.27 -2.07
N GLY A 48 4.77 1.18 -1.30
CA GLY A 48 4.43 2.18 -0.29
C GLY A 48 5.48 2.30 0.81
N CYS A 49 6.02 1.18 1.30
CA CYS A 49 7.13 1.18 2.27
C CYS A 49 8.39 1.84 1.70
N LEU A 50 8.72 1.56 0.43
CA LEU A 50 9.85 2.21 -0.26
C LEU A 50 9.64 3.73 -0.34
N ILE A 51 8.45 4.17 -0.79
CA ILE A 51 8.10 5.60 -0.84
C ILE A 51 8.21 6.24 0.55
N LEU A 52 7.65 5.60 1.57
CA LEU A 52 7.69 6.12 2.94
C LEU A 52 9.13 6.29 3.44
N GLY A 53 9.98 5.28 3.21
CA GLY A 53 11.39 5.30 3.55
C GLY A 53 12.14 6.42 2.83
N SER A 54 11.93 6.58 1.51
CA SER A 54 12.52 7.66 0.73
C SER A 54 12.07 9.04 1.20
N LEU A 55 10.77 9.23 1.47
CA LEU A 55 10.24 10.49 2.00
C LEU A 55 10.87 10.82 3.36
N ASN A 56 10.94 9.87 4.27
CA ASN A 56 11.56 10.06 5.58
C ASN A 56 13.06 10.39 5.48
N ALA A 57 13.78 9.77 4.55
CA ALA A 57 15.18 10.06 4.29
C ALA A 57 15.41 11.49 3.74
N VAL A 58 14.47 12.02 2.96
CA VAL A 58 14.50 13.42 2.51
C VAL A 58 14.13 14.35 3.65
N PHE A 59 13.08 14.04 4.40
CA PHE A 59 12.56 14.87 5.49
C PHE A 59 13.53 15.00 6.65
N SER A 60 14.42 14.03 6.86
CA SER A 60 15.48 14.09 7.87
C SER A 60 16.65 14.99 7.46
N LYS A 61 16.84 15.24 6.16
CA LYS A 61 17.93 16.07 5.61
C LYS A 61 17.54 17.54 5.45
N THR A 62 16.25 17.88 5.57
CA THR A 62 15.80 19.27 5.39
C THR A 62 14.59 19.64 6.25
N GLU A 63 14.69 20.79 6.90
CA GLU A 63 13.58 21.41 7.62
C GLU A 63 12.71 22.33 6.74
N ARG A 64 13.09 22.51 5.47
CA ARG A 64 12.37 23.41 4.54
C ARG A 64 10.97 22.93 4.17
N ILE A 65 10.64 21.67 4.47
CA ILE A 65 9.35 21.06 4.14
C ILE A 65 8.40 21.19 5.34
N SER A 66 7.24 21.80 5.11
CA SER A 66 6.25 22.03 6.16
C SER A 66 5.68 20.74 6.74
N THR A 67 5.39 20.74 8.05
CA THR A 67 4.81 19.60 8.76
C THR A 67 3.47 19.15 8.16
N ASP A 68 2.66 20.11 7.68
CA ASP A 68 1.38 19.81 7.03
C ASP A 68 1.57 18.97 5.76
N LEU A 69 2.56 19.32 4.92
CA LEU A 69 2.88 18.56 3.71
C LEU A 69 3.48 17.19 4.04
N LYS A 70 4.34 17.10 5.06
CA LYS A 70 4.87 15.82 5.55
C LYS A 70 3.72 14.87 5.92
N LEU A 71 2.75 15.35 6.72
CA LEU A 71 1.57 14.56 7.10
C LEU A 71 0.69 14.19 5.90
N GLY A 72 0.49 15.11 4.95
CA GLY A 72 -0.28 14.83 3.74
C GLY A 72 0.34 13.72 2.88
N LEU A 73 1.67 13.70 2.74
CA LEU A 73 2.38 12.68 1.97
C LEU A 73 2.50 11.35 2.72
N THR A 74 2.75 11.37 4.03
CA THR A 74 2.93 10.13 4.81
C THR A 74 1.59 9.54 5.25
N ALA A 75 0.93 10.16 6.22
CA ALA A 75 -0.31 9.65 6.80
C ALA A 75 -1.49 9.70 5.81
N GLY A 76 -1.51 10.71 4.93
CA GLY A 76 -2.52 10.81 3.87
C GLY A 76 -2.22 9.84 2.71
N LEU A 77 -1.34 10.25 1.80
CA LEU A 77 -1.08 9.55 0.54
C LEU A 77 -0.57 8.13 0.75
N VAL A 78 0.59 7.96 1.37
CA VAL A 78 1.19 6.62 1.54
C VAL A 78 0.32 5.75 2.46
N GLY A 79 -0.23 6.33 3.53
CA GLY A 79 -1.09 5.62 4.46
C GLY A 79 -2.38 5.08 3.84
N ALA A 80 -3.01 5.82 2.93
CA ALA A 80 -4.22 5.36 2.22
C ALA A 80 -3.90 4.49 0.98
N PHE A 81 -2.69 4.66 0.42
CA PHE A 81 -2.17 3.85 -0.66
C PHE A 81 -1.85 2.43 -0.21
N THR A 82 -1.26 2.24 0.98
CA THR A 82 -1.02 0.90 1.55
C THR A 82 -2.26 0.38 2.28
N THR A 83 -2.32 -0.94 2.52
CA THR A 83 -3.47 -1.55 3.20
C THR A 83 -3.11 -2.84 3.92
N TYR A 84 -3.19 -2.81 5.25
CA TYR A 84 -3.02 -4.02 6.08
C TYR A 84 -4.31 -4.85 6.14
N SER A 85 -5.48 -4.22 6.20
CA SER A 85 -6.76 -4.91 6.25
C SER A 85 -7.03 -5.77 5.01
N THR A 86 -6.65 -5.28 3.82
CA THR A 86 -6.76 -6.08 2.59
C THR A 86 -5.76 -7.23 2.58
N PHE A 87 -4.52 -7.01 3.04
CA PHE A 87 -3.53 -8.08 3.22
C PHE A 87 -4.06 -9.21 4.12
N CYS A 88 -4.68 -8.90 5.26
CA CYS A 88 -5.28 -9.90 6.13
C CYS A 88 -6.38 -10.69 5.41
N LYS A 89 -7.26 -10.00 4.67
CA LYS A 89 -8.33 -10.64 3.91
C LYS A 89 -7.79 -11.60 2.86
N GLU A 90 -6.82 -11.16 2.05
CA GLU A 90 -6.23 -12.02 1.02
C GLU A 90 -5.44 -13.18 1.63
N SER A 91 -4.77 -12.98 2.76
CA SER A 91 -4.10 -14.07 3.49
C SER A 91 -5.09 -15.17 3.88
N LEU A 92 -6.27 -14.81 4.37
CA LEU A 92 -7.33 -15.77 4.69
C LEU A 92 -7.89 -16.44 3.42
N ASN A 93 -8.15 -15.68 2.35
CA ASN A 93 -8.62 -16.25 1.08
C ASN A 93 -7.65 -17.30 0.51
N ILE A 94 -6.34 -17.04 0.58
CA ILE A 94 -5.29 -17.98 0.13
C ILE A 94 -5.31 -19.25 0.99
N LEU A 95 -5.48 -19.12 2.30
CA LEU A 95 -5.52 -20.24 3.23
C LEU A 95 -6.78 -21.09 3.00
N ASP A 96 -7.94 -20.47 2.83
CA ASP A 96 -9.22 -21.12 2.54
C ASP A 96 -9.20 -21.85 1.19
N ALA A 97 -8.46 -21.33 0.20
CA ALA A 97 -8.22 -21.97 -1.08
C ALA A 97 -7.22 -23.16 -1.01
N GLY A 98 -6.62 -23.42 0.16
CA GLY A 98 -5.68 -24.53 0.38
C GLY A 98 -4.25 -24.27 -0.08
N TYR A 99 -3.89 -23.03 -0.47
CA TYR A 99 -2.56 -22.68 -0.98
C TYR A 99 -1.54 -22.42 0.13
N LEU A 100 -1.31 -23.41 0.99
CA LEU A 100 -0.48 -23.26 2.21
C LEU A 100 0.94 -22.74 1.92
N ARG A 101 1.59 -23.24 0.87
CA ARG A 101 2.94 -22.78 0.50
C ARG A 101 2.93 -21.30 0.10
N PHE A 102 1.95 -20.89 -0.70
CA PHE A 102 1.84 -19.50 -1.16
C PHE A 102 1.48 -18.58 0.00
N PHE A 103 0.58 -19.00 0.90
CA PHE A 103 0.25 -18.30 2.14
C PHE A 103 1.50 -17.97 2.95
N CYS A 104 2.33 -18.97 3.26
CA CYS A 104 3.54 -18.75 4.05
C CYS A 104 4.50 -17.77 3.38
N THR A 105 4.73 -17.90 2.06
CA THR A 105 5.59 -16.98 1.33
C THR A 105 5.03 -15.57 1.24
N TYR A 106 3.71 -15.43 1.07
CA TYR A 106 3.02 -14.15 0.97
C TYR A 106 3.06 -13.37 2.28
N VAL A 107 2.77 -14.05 3.40
CA VAL A 107 2.85 -13.45 4.74
C VAL A 107 4.29 -13.05 5.06
N ALA A 108 5.26 -13.94 4.82
CA ALA A 108 6.67 -13.65 5.09
C ALA A 108 7.21 -12.48 4.26
N ALA A 109 6.76 -12.32 3.01
CA ALA A 109 7.15 -11.20 2.16
C ALA A 109 6.46 -9.87 2.51
N SER A 110 5.35 -9.91 3.25
CA SER A 110 4.54 -8.73 3.59
C SER A 110 4.92 -8.06 4.91
N ILE A 111 5.80 -8.69 5.70
CA ILE A 111 6.25 -8.24 7.04
C ILE A 111 7.72 -7.86 6.95
#